data_AF-A0AAV0VG15-F1
#
_entry.id   AF-A0AAV0VG15-F1
#
_cell.length_a   1.000
_cell.length_b   1.000
_cell.length_c   1.000
_cell.angle_alpha   90.00
_cell.angle_beta   90.00
_cell.angle_gamma   90.00
#
_symmetry.space_group_name_H-M   'P 1'
#
loop_
_entity.id
_entity.type
_entity.pdbx_description
1 polymer ?
#
loop_
_entity_poly.entity_id
_entity_poly.type
_entity_poly.pdbx_seq_one_letter_code
_entity_poly.pdbx_strand_id
1 'polypeptide(L)'
;MAVNDSTDAMAALSVNDDLWKELGLDDIIQTQLIKIENDYESIFSWDIQRLTGVSQNLRLNLVDKVREKQEMLTGMDSCKNDEFNLNKFYLQLVASYELYNSKRYKESYLEIENVVKFLETCKFDESNEQYADAYHHIARASNAYIALTLKIDSEKLLNDIKQINNFNCAEKAAICAVKARIFMEYPPKGNDIALEFASRACNLYSAEHEWIIVWLKAKGRVRRYYQPFDMADNDEMDAAKTLCSTKLKSHILIEVSQLYKEAGFVNKIKNNYNESNKYYTLASNIAKKSVELAKDDTIQLCFILMACIDFPKLLSKSIIDNLITKLTNVQNSCVDEVLGLYYLKQEQDYGKAKIHLLRGKAAGQFRSALQLIRVECLLQSVNTFPYVNTLNMMYDDFSNPVRRLTILLHLLMYYNYCEKNPKEMMRYLKLYIDQDVDDTLKKRHLIFVRPLFNVGRYIKSNEFLNVLFENLKDLMNYKWSIEEKKTVDYTFDWFNKILKLNIDGDNFNDGNKTTINEKNLSWRKQRVDLSENKSNEIHQQKNESWRKQRNPKV
;
A
#
# COMPACT_ATOMS: atom_id res chain seq x y z
N MET A 1 7.86 -23.32 -39.09
CA MET A 1 7.23 -22.40 -40.05
C MET A 1 5.76 -22.23 -39.67
N ALA A 2 5.48 -21.16 -38.94
CA ALA A 2 4.20 -20.48 -38.81
C ALA A 2 4.58 -19.17 -38.11
N VAL A 3 4.73 -18.11 -38.91
CA VAL A 3 4.96 -16.75 -38.45
C VAL A 3 3.60 -16.26 -37.97
N ASN A 4 3.46 -16.01 -36.66
CA ASN A 4 2.32 -15.26 -36.14
C ASN A 4 2.78 -13.82 -35.98
N ASP A 5 2.54 -13.06 -37.04
CA ASP A 5 2.51 -11.61 -37.06
C ASP A 5 1.41 -11.13 -36.10
N SER A 6 1.79 -10.65 -34.92
CA SER A 6 0.91 -9.84 -34.07
C SER A 6 1.56 -8.51 -33.66
N THR A 7 2.58 -8.06 -34.40
CA THR A 7 3.30 -6.81 -34.14
C THR A 7 2.70 -5.58 -34.81
N ASP A 8 1.67 -5.70 -35.63
CA ASP A 8 1.20 -4.59 -36.50
C ASP A 8 -0.25 -4.12 -36.28
N ALA A 9 -0.82 -4.27 -35.09
CA ALA A 9 -2.15 -3.72 -34.77
C ALA A 9 -2.15 -2.87 -33.49
N MET A 10 -1.24 -1.92 -33.38
CA MET A 10 -1.45 -0.70 -32.58
C MET A 10 -1.73 0.44 -33.55
N ALA A 11 -2.92 0.43 -34.13
CA ALA A 11 -3.38 1.52 -34.98
C ALA A 11 -3.38 2.81 -34.16
N ALA A 12 -2.62 3.80 -34.64
CA ALA A 12 -2.71 5.20 -34.23
C ALA A 12 -4.18 5.63 -34.28
N LEU A 13 -4.63 6.42 -33.29
CA LEU A 13 -5.56 7.55 -33.43
C LEU A 13 -5.99 8.16 -32.07
N SER A 14 -5.89 9.49 -32.05
CA SER A 14 -6.37 10.55 -31.15
C SER A 14 -7.33 10.17 -30.00
N VAL A 15 -6.82 10.24 -28.76
CA VAL A 15 -7.66 10.36 -27.56
C VAL A 15 -7.68 11.80 -27.01
N ASN A 16 -6.78 12.69 -27.49
CA ASN A 16 -6.54 14.00 -26.88
C ASN A 16 -6.86 15.25 -27.74
N ASP A 17 -7.45 15.10 -28.94
CA ASP A 17 -7.76 16.26 -29.80
C ASP A 17 -8.64 17.31 -29.10
N ASP A 18 -9.60 16.87 -28.29
CA ASP A 18 -10.48 17.77 -27.52
C ASP A 18 -9.74 18.45 -26.35
N LEU A 19 -8.76 17.76 -25.75
CA LEU A 19 -7.93 18.28 -24.66
C LEU A 19 -6.96 19.35 -25.17
N TRP A 20 -6.30 19.11 -26.31
CA TRP A 20 -5.35 20.06 -26.88
C TRP A 20 -6.03 21.32 -27.42
N LYS A 21 -7.26 21.18 -27.92
CA LYS A 21 -8.13 22.31 -28.25
C LYS A 21 -8.52 23.11 -27.01
N GLU A 22 -8.88 22.45 -25.90
CA GLU A 22 -9.16 23.12 -24.61
C GLU A 22 -7.95 23.93 -24.11
N LEU A 23 -6.75 23.41 -24.30
CA LEU A 23 -5.48 24.05 -23.90
C LEU A 23 -4.96 25.10 -24.89
N GLY A 24 -5.61 25.26 -26.04
CA GLY A 24 -5.19 26.20 -27.10
C GLY A 24 -3.76 25.94 -27.56
N LEU A 25 -3.39 24.67 -27.73
CA LEU A 25 -2.08 24.27 -28.28
C LEU A 25 -2.09 24.48 -29.80
N ASP A 26 -1.02 25.03 -30.36
CA ASP A 26 -0.88 25.17 -31.80
C ASP A 26 -0.53 23.83 -32.48
N ASP A 27 -0.69 23.78 -33.81
CA ASP A 27 -0.48 22.57 -34.60
C ASP A 27 0.97 22.03 -34.50
N ILE A 28 1.94 22.90 -34.24
CA ILE A 28 3.36 22.52 -34.10
C ILE A 28 3.53 21.72 -32.81
N ILE A 29 3.03 22.23 -31.68
CA ILE A 29 3.06 21.55 -30.38
C ILE A 29 2.29 20.23 -30.44
N GLN A 30 1.10 20.22 -31.05
CA GLN A 30 0.31 19.00 -31.20
C GLN A 30 1.07 17.93 -32.02
N THR A 31 1.71 18.33 -33.12
CA THR A 31 2.55 17.42 -33.93
C THR A 31 3.71 16.85 -33.11
N GLN A 32 4.35 17.67 -32.27
CA GLN A 32 5.44 17.22 -31.40
C GLN A 32 4.94 16.26 -30.30
N LEU A 33 3.77 16.50 -29.71
CA LEU A 33 3.16 15.59 -28.73
C LEU A 33 2.85 14.22 -29.35
N ILE A 34 2.25 14.20 -30.56
CA ILE A 34 1.99 12.97 -31.32
C ILE A 34 3.30 12.23 -31.60
N LYS A 35 4.36 12.95 -31.94
CA LYS A 35 5.69 12.37 -32.17
C LYS A 35 6.22 11.71 -30.89
N ILE A 36 6.08 12.36 -29.73
CA ILE A 36 6.48 11.75 -28.44
C ILE A 36 5.65 10.50 -28.16
N GLU A 37 4.34 10.53 -28.42
CA GLU A 37 3.46 9.37 -28.21
C GLU A 37 3.83 8.17 -29.07
N ASN A 38 4.28 8.40 -30.31
CA ASN A 38 4.59 7.32 -31.25
C ASN A 38 6.04 6.84 -31.21
N ASP A 39 7.00 7.76 -31.04
CA ASP A 39 8.43 7.47 -31.24
C ASP A 39 9.20 7.28 -29.92
N TYR A 40 8.58 7.60 -28.77
CA TYR A 40 9.24 7.59 -27.47
C TYR A 40 8.45 6.79 -26.42
N GLU A 41 9.18 6.01 -25.63
CA GLU A 41 8.64 5.41 -24.42
C GLU A 41 8.47 6.48 -23.34
N SER A 42 7.22 6.93 -23.14
CA SER A 42 6.81 7.86 -22.09
C SER A 42 5.59 7.29 -21.39
N ILE A 43 5.30 7.70 -20.15
CA ILE A 43 4.08 7.20 -19.49
C ILE A 43 2.80 7.58 -20.25
N PHE A 44 2.85 8.63 -21.08
CA PHE A 44 1.76 9.10 -21.92
C PHE A 44 1.57 8.27 -23.19
N SER A 45 2.63 7.62 -23.71
CA SER A 45 2.52 6.72 -24.87
C SER A 45 1.99 5.33 -24.55
N TRP A 46 1.64 5.06 -23.29
CA TRP A 46 1.26 3.72 -22.84
C TRP A 46 -0.24 3.49 -22.73
N ASP A 47 -1.07 4.47 -23.09
CA ASP A 47 -2.53 4.37 -23.16
C ASP A 47 -3.18 3.81 -21.87
N ILE A 48 -2.62 4.13 -20.70
CA ILE A 48 -2.99 3.51 -19.42
C ILE A 48 -4.50 3.63 -19.16
N GLN A 49 -5.07 4.82 -19.36
CA GLN A 49 -6.50 5.05 -19.13
C GLN A 49 -7.39 4.18 -20.02
N ARG A 50 -7.08 4.15 -21.33
CA ARG A 50 -7.87 3.42 -22.32
C ARG A 50 -7.82 1.92 -22.05
N LEU A 51 -6.63 1.39 -21.78
CA LEU A 51 -6.40 -0.04 -21.58
C LEU A 51 -6.99 -0.55 -20.25
N THR A 52 -6.89 0.25 -19.19
CA THR A 52 -7.37 -0.15 -17.86
C THR A 52 -8.85 0.17 -17.63
N GLY A 53 -9.44 1.06 -18.43
CA GLY A 53 -10.82 1.51 -18.29
C GLY A 53 -11.09 2.19 -16.95
N VAL A 54 -10.06 2.71 -16.29
CA VAL A 54 -10.19 3.40 -14.99
C VAL A 54 -11.01 4.66 -15.19
N SER A 55 -12.22 4.66 -14.61
CA SER A 55 -13.14 5.79 -14.65
C SER A 55 -12.52 7.03 -14.00
N GLN A 56 -12.94 8.22 -14.44
CA GLN A 56 -12.46 9.50 -13.90
C GLN A 56 -12.57 9.60 -12.37
N ASN A 57 -13.55 8.91 -11.77
CA ASN A 57 -13.82 8.90 -10.33
C ASN A 57 -12.75 8.18 -9.48
N LEU A 58 -11.89 7.34 -10.08
CA LEU A 58 -10.81 6.62 -9.39
C LEU A 58 -9.45 7.36 -9.39
N ARG A 59 -9.32 8.47 -10.14
CA ARG A 59 -8.04 9.13 -10.47
C ARG A 59 -7.39 9.87 -9.30
N LEU A 60 -8.18 10.61 -8.50
CA LEU A 60 -7.65 11.37 -7.35
C LEU A 60 -7.16 10.46 -6.20
N ASN A 61 -7.65 9.22 -6.11
CA ASN A 61 -7.23 8.25 -5.11
C ASN A 61 -5.81 7.72 -5.36
N LEU A 62 -5.39 7.65 -6.63
CA LEU A 62 -4.14 7.00 -6.95
C LEU A 62 -2.92 7.85 -6.59
N VAL A 63 -2.98 9.17 -6.79
CA VAL A 63 -1.90 10.10 -6.39
C VAL A 63 -1.61 9.99 -4.90
N ASP A 64 -2.66 10.05 -4.06
CA ASP A 64 -2.49 9.99 -2.60
C ASP A 64 -1.97 8.63 -2.14
N LYS A 65 -2.53 7.53 -2.68
CA LYS A 65 -2.06 6.17 -2.38
C LYS A 65 -0.60 5.97 -2.79
N VAL A 66 -0.20 6.52 -3.93
CA VAL A 66 1.17 6.46 -4.44
C VAL A 66 2.11 7.30 -3.59
N ARG A 67 1.69 8.50 -3.18
CA ARG A 67 2.45 9.36 -2.26
C ARG A 67 2.62 8.72 -0.88
N GLU A 68 1.60 8.06 -0.34
CA GLU A 68 1.74 7.29 0.92
C GLU A 68 2.79 6.17 0.79
N LYS A 69 2.80 5.46 -0.34
CA LYS A 69 3.85 4.46 -0.61
C LYS A 69 5.23 5.11 -0.73
N GLN A 70 5.33 6.27 -1.37
CA GLN A 70 6.59 7.02 -1.48
C GLN A 70 7.08 7.53 -0.12
N GLU A 71 6.19 8.01 0.75
CA GLU A 71 6.51 8.44 2.11
C GLU A 71 7.06 7.29 2.95
N MET A 72 6.49 6.07 2.81
CA MET A 72 7.05 4.88 3.47
C MET A 72 8.46 4.56 2.97
N LEU A 73 8.70 4.63 1.65
CA LEU A 73 10.02 4.36 1.06
C LEU A 73 11.05 5.43 1.47
N THR A 74 10.68 6.71 1.39
CA THR A 74 11.53 7.84 1.78
C THR A 74 11.80 7.83 3.29
N GLY A 75 10.82 7.41 4.08
CA GLY A 75 10.97 7.20 5.52
C GLY A 75 11.90 6.05 5.86
N MET A 76 12.03 5.01 5.02
CA MET A 76 13.03 3.95 5.17
C MET A 76 14.43 4.38 4.72
N ASP A 77 14.52 5.27 3.72
CA ASP A 77 15.78 5.75 3.11
C ASP A 77 16.54 6.79 3.98
N SER A 78 16.63 6.59 5.30
CA SER A 78 17.49 7.43 6.16
C SER A 78 19.00 7.29 5.85
N CYS A 79 19.38 6.51 4.83
CA CYS A 79 20.73 6.41 4.29
C CYS A 79 20.71 6.70 2.77
N LYS A 80 21.40 7.78 2.38
CA LYS A 80 21.77 8.19 1.03
C LYS A 80 20.61 8.51 0.07
N ASN A 81 20.08 9.73 0.22
CA ASN A 81 19.17 10.40 -0.71
C ASN A 81 19.63 10.43 -2.18
N ASP A 82 20.86 9.97 -2.47
CA ASP A 82 21.47 9.88 -3.79
C ASP A 82 21.39 8.49 -4.44
N GLU A 83 20.90 7.42 -3.80
CA GLU A 83 20.83 6.09 -4.45
C GLU A 83 19.52 5.87 -5.25
N PHE A 84 19.62 5.29 -6.45
CA PHE A 84 18.45 4.98 -7.29
C PHE A 84 17.57 3.88 -6.68
N ASN A 85 16.26 4.12 -6.66
CA ASN A 85 15.27 3.14 -6.19
C ASN A 85 14.16 2.99 -7.24
N LEU A 86 14.08 1.80 -7.86
CA LEU A 86 13.09 1.49 -8.88
C LEU A 86 11.65 1.68 -8.39
N ASN A 87 11.35 1.37 -7.12
CA ASN A 87 10.01 1.56 -6.56
C ASN A 87 9.65 3.04 -6.45
N LYS A 88 10.59 3.87 -6.00
CA LYS A 88 10.40 5.33 -5.95
C LYS A 88 10.17 5.89 -7.36
N PHE A 89 11.00 5.46 -8.33
CA PHE A 89 10.95 5.91 -9.71
C PHE A 89 9.58 5.68 -10.36
N TYR A 90 9.07 4.44 -10.40
CA TYR A 90 7.79 4.19 -11.08
C TYR A 90 6.60 4.83 -10.34
N LEU A 91 6.66 4.96 -9.01
CA LEU A 91 5.63 5.64 -8.24
C LEU A 91 5.58 7.14 -8.59
N GLN A 92 6.73 7.80 -8.75
CA GLN A 92 6.76 9.21 -9.16
C GLN A 92 6.23 9.42 -10.58
N LEU A 93 6.50 8.48 -11.49
CA LEU A 93 5.89 8.48 -12.82
C LEU A 93 4.36 8.39 -12.74
N VAL A 94 3.81 7.46 -11.94
CA VAL A 94 2.35 7.35 -11.73
C VAL A 94 1.77 8.64 -11.16
N ALA A 95 2.41 9.23 -10.15
CA ALA A 95 1.95 10.49 -9.55
C ALA A 95 1.92 11.61 -10.60
N SER A 96 2.97 11.76 -11.40
CA SER A 96 3.03 12.75 -12.46
C SER A 96 1.93 12.56 -13.51
N TYR A 97 1.70 11.32 -13.97
CA TYR A 97 0.64 11.00 -14.92
C TYR A 97 -0.77 11.29 -14.38
N GLU A 98 -1.05 10.92 -13.13
CA GLU A 98 -2.36 11.17 -12.53
C GLU A 98 -2.61 12.66 -12.24
N LEU A 99 -1.57 13.43 -11.87
CA LEU A 99 -1.66 14.88 -11.77
C LEU A 99 -1.97 15.52 -13.12
N TYR A 100 -1.32 15.07 -14.20
CA TYR A 100 -1.59 15.53 -15.56
C TYR A 100 -3.06 15.30 -15.93
N ASN A 101 -3.53 14.08 -15.71
CA ASN A 101 -4.91 13.67 -16.02
C ASN A 101 -5.97 14.35 -15.16
N SER A 102 -5.57 14.88 -14.01
CA SER A 102 -6.40 15.71 -13.13
C SER A 102 -6.33 17.20 -13.49
N LYS A 103 -5.81 17.56 -14.66
CA LYS A 103 -5.59 18.94 -15.14
C LYS A 103 -4.67 19.78 -14.25
N ARG A 104 -3.87 19.15 -13.38
CA ARG A 104 -2.87 19.79 -12.50
C ARG A 104 -1.50 19.82 -13.16
N TYR A 105 -1.43 20.36 -14.38
CA TYR A 105 -0.26 20.27 -15.26
C TYR A 105 1.03 20.82 -14.64
N LYS A 106 0.96 21.96 -13.94
CA LYS A 106 2.14 22.55 -13.29
C LYS A 106 2.73 21.66 -12.19
N GLU A 107 1.86 21.00 -11.42
CA GLU A 107 2.31 20.08 -10.37
C GLU A 107 2.85 18.79 -10.97
N SER A 108 2.20 18.27 -12.02
CA SER A 108 2.71 17.14 -12.81
C SER A 108 4.10 17.40 -13.38
N TYR A 109 4.33 18.61 -13.90
CA TYR A 109 5.63 19.07 -14.41
C TYR A 109 6.70 19.11 -13.33
N LEU A 110 6.39 19.71 -12.17
CA LEU A 110 7.32 19.76 -11.05
C LEU A 110 7.69 18.35 -10.55
N GLU A 111 6.70 17.45 -10.49
CA GLU A 111 6.91 16.05 -10.08
C GLU A 111 7.89 15.33 -11.03
N ILE A 112 7.69 15.40 -12.34
CA ILE A 112 8.57 14.74 -13.32
C ILE A 112 9.93 15.43 -13.45
N GLU A 113 9.99 16.75 -13.32
CA GLU A 113 11.24 17.50 -13.37
C GLU A 113 12.15 17.12 -12.20
N ASN A 114 11.57 16.93 -11.01
CA ASN A 114 12.31 16.41 -9.84
C ASN A 114 12.87 15.01 -10.09
N VAL A 115 12.13 14.14 -10.79
CA VAL A 115 12.63 12.81 -11.18
C VAL A 115 13.81 12.95 -12.14
N VAL A 116 13.72 13.78 -13.17
CA VAL A 116 14.81 13.99 -14.14
C VAL A 116 16.06 14.52 -13.45
N LYS A 117 15.94 15.56 -12.62
CA LYS A 117 17.06 16.13 -11.84
C LYS A 117 17.68 15.12 -10.89
N PHE A 118 16.86 14.26 -10.27
CA PHE A 118 17.33 13.19 -9.41
C PHE A 118 18.15 12.16 -10.20
N LEU A 119 17.65 11.70 -11.35
CA LEU A 119 18.37 10.72 -12.17
C LEU A 119 19.74 11.22 -12.63
N GLU A 120 19.90 12.52 -12.88
CA GLU A 120 21.16 13.14 -13.28
C GLU A 120 22.24 13.12 -12.20
N THR A 121 21.85 12.98 -10.93
CA THR A 121 22.75 13.06 -9.78
C THR A 121 22.78 11.79 -8.94
N CYS A 122 21.86 10.86 -9.17
CA CYS A 122 21.77 9.63 -8.40
C CYS A 122 22.87 8.62 -8.77
N LYS A 123 23.21 7.78 -7.80
CA LYS A 123 24.07 6.62 -7.94
C LYS A 123 23.21 5.40 -8.24
N PHE A 124 23.43 4.82 -9.41
CA PHE A 124 22.92 3.49 -9.71
C PHE A 124 23.79 2.44 -9.01
N ASP A 125 23.17 1.42 -8.42
CA ASP A 125 23.91 0.24 -8.01
C ASP A 125 24.32 -0.59 -9.24
N GLU A 126 25.28 -1.52 -9.06
CA GLU A 126 25.80 -2.36 -10.16
C GLU A 126 24.69 -3.09 -10.94
N SER A 127 23.56 -3.40 -10.29
CA SER A 127 22.44 -4.07 -10.97
C SER A 127 21.59 -3.13 -11.84
N ASN A 128 21.50 -1.85 -11.49
CA ASN A 128 20.64 -0.88 -12.20
C ASN A 128 21.41 -0.01 -13.21
N GLU A 129 22.74 0.06 -13.13
CA GLU A 129 23.56 0.91 -14.00
C GLU A 129 23.34 0.59 -15.49
N GLN A 130 23.23 -0.69 -15.84
CA GLN A 130 22.93 -1.15 -17.20
C GLN A 130 21.54 -0.74 -17.75
N TYR A 131 20.67 -0.20 -16.90
CA TYR A 131 19.31 0.24 -17.27
C TYR A 131 19.14 1.76 -17.22
N ALA A 132 20.19 2.52 -16.87
CA ALA A 132 20.11 3.96 -16.68
C ALA A 132 19.54 4.69 -17.90
N ASP A 133 19.99 4.34 -19.11
CA ASP A 133 19.50 4.91 -20.37
C ASP A 133 17.98 4.75 -20.54
N ALA A 134 17.45 3.58 -20.18
CA ALA A 134 16.00 3.31 -20.24
C ALA A 134 15.22 4.18 -19.23
N TYR A 135 15.74 4.35 -18.00
CA TYR A 135 15.08 5.19 -16.99
C TYR A 135 15.13 6.67 -17.36
N HIS A 136 16.28 7.16 -17.83
CA HIS A 136 16.42 8.53 -18.33
C HIS A 136 15.50 8.80 -19.51
N HIS A 137 15.41 7.86 -20.45
CA HIS A 137 14.50 7.97 -21.60
C HIS A 137 13.05 8.15 -21.16
N ILE A 138 12.54 7.27 -20.29
CA ILE A 138 11.15 7.33 -19.81
C ILE A 138 10.88 8.67 -19.12
N ALA A 139 11.79 9.10 -18.22
CA ALA A 139 11.61 10.32 -17.45
C ALA A 139 11.67 11.58 -18.32
N ARG A 140 12.65 11.68 -19.21
CA ARG A 140 12.84 12.85 -20.09
C ARG A 140 11.76 12.95 -21.16
N ALA A 141 11.35 11.83 -21.77
CA ALA A 141 10.24 11.83 -22.72
C ALA A 141 8.92 12.26 -22.04
N SER A 142 8.66 11.76 -20.82
CA SER A 142 7.49 12.17 -20.04
C SER A 142 7.57 13.65 -19.63
N ASN A 143 8.75 14.15 -19.26
CA ASN A 143 8.97 15.56 -18.95
C ASN A 143 8.71 16.46 -20.16
N ALA A 144 9.30 16.12 -21.32
CA ALA A 144 9.11 16.85 -22.57
C ALA A 144 7.62 16.92 -22.96
N TYR A 145 6.87 15.82 -22.81
CA TYR A 145 5.43 15.80 -23.08
C TYR A 145 4.66 16.85 -22.23
N ILE A 146 4.93 16.89 -20.92
CA ILE A 146 4.26 17.83 -20.01
C ILE A 146 4.76 19.27 -20.27
N ALA A 147 6.04 19.46 -20.54
CA ALA A 147 6.63 20.76 -20.87
C ALA A 147 5.97 21.41 -22.09
N LEU A 148 5.82 20.64 -23.18
CA LEU A 148 5.13 21.06 -24.40
C LEU A 148 3.68 21.47 -24.12
N THR A 149 2.97 20.67 -23.31
CA THR A 149 1.60 20.98 -22.88
C THR A 149 1.52 22.34 -22.16
N LEU A 150 2.57 22.69 -21.41
CA LEU A 150 2.70 23.97 -20.71
C LEU A 150 3.33 25.09 -21.56
N LYS A 151 3.63 24.84 -22.84
CA LYS A 151 4.34 25.77 -23.75
C LYS A 151 5.71 26.19 -23.22
N ILE A 152 6.38 25.31 -22.49
CA ILE A 152 7.76 25.47 -22.04
C ILE A 152 8.67 24.89 -23.12
N ASP A 153 9.71 25.62 -23.51
CA ASP A 153 10.69 25.14 -24.50
C ASP A 153 11.34 23.83 -24.02
N SER A 154 11.07 22.76 -24.77
CA SER A 154 11.46 21.40 -24.45
C SER A 154 12.31 20.75 -25.54
N GLU A 155 12.70 21.47 -26.60
CA GLU A 155 13.47 20.88 -27.71
C GLU A 155 14.79 20.28 -27.21
N LYS A 156 15.40 20.89 -26.18
CA LYS A 156 16.61 20.37 -25.54
C LYS A 156 16.38 19.08 -24.73
N LEU A 157 15.16 18.79 -24.29
CA LEU A 157 14.87 17.62 -23.43
C LEU A 157 14.86 16.29 -24.19
N LEU A 158 14.63 16.32 -25.52
CA LEU A 158 14.57 15.14 -26.37
C LEU A 158 15.87 14.89 -27.18
N ASN A 159 16.77 15.87 -27.25
CA ASN A 159 18.01 15.76 -28.04
C ASN A 159 19.03 14.81 -27.40
N ASP A 160 18.97 14.61 -26.08
CA ASP A 160 19.95 13.85 -25.31
C ASP A 160 19.41 12.49 -24.82
N ILE A 161 18.42 11.90 -25.52
CA ILE A 161 17.90 10.55 -25.20
C ILE A 161 18.13 9.55 -26.32
N LYS A 162 18.53 8.35 -25.91
CA LYS A 162 18.77 7.21 -26.80
C LYS A 162 17.47 6.76 -27.45
N GLN A 163 17.43 6.70 -28.78
CA GLN A 163 16.25 6.22 -29.50
C GLN A 163 15.90 4.77 -29.15
N ILE A 164 14.60 4.45 -29.08
CA ILE A 164 14.10 3.13 -28.66
C ILE A 164 14.72 1.99 -29.47
N ASN A 165 14.86 2.19 -30.79
CA ASN A 165 15.39 1.18 -31.70
C ASN A 165 16.83 0.78 -31.37
N ASN A 166 17.57 1.67 -30.71
CA ASN A 166 18.96 1.46 -30.31
C ASN A 166 19.08 0.81 -28.92
N PHE A 167 17.97 0.58 -28.20
CA PHE A 167 18.02 -0.14 -26.93
C PHE A 167 18.38 -1.62 -27.12
N ASN A 168 19.29 -2.08 -26.27
CA ASN A 168 19.63 -3.48 -26.12
C ASN A 168 18.49 -4.26 -25.42
N CYS A 169 18.61 -5.58 -25.35
CA CYS A 169 17.57 -6.42 -24.74
C CYS A 169 17.34 -6.10 -23.26
N ALA A 170 18.39 -5.74 -22.52
CA ALA A 170 18.34 -5.45 -21.09
C ALA A 170 17.57 -4.14 -20.83
N GLU A 171 17.83 -3.10 -21.61
CA GLU A 171 17.11 -1.81 -21.57
C GLU A 171 15.64 -1.98 -21.99
N LYS A 172 15.36 -2.74 -23.05
CA LYS A 172 13.99 -3.08 -23.46
C LYS A 172 13.23 -3.87 -22.38
N ALA A 173 13.92 -4.79 -21.70
CA ALA A 173 13.37 -5.51 -20.56
C ALA A 173 13.05 -4.58 -19.39
N ALA A 174 13.92 -3.62 -19.09
CA ALA A 174 13.70 -2.61 -18.05
C ALA A 174 12.45 -1.76 -18.32
N ILE A 175 12.26 -1.30 -19.56
CA ILE A 175 11.05 -0.57 -19.97
C ILE A 175 9.80 -1.42 -19.74
N CYS A 176 9.81 -2.69 -20.16
CA CYS A 176 8.70 -3.62 -19.94
C CYS A 176 8.43 -3.82 -18.44
N ALA A 177 9.46 -3.94 -17.61
CA ALA A 177 9.30 -4.11 -16.17
C ALA A 177 8.75 -2.84 -15.49
N VAL A 178 9.17 -1.65 -15.91
CA VAL A 178 8.61 -0.38 -15.44
C VAL A 178 7.14 -0.27 -15.83
N LYS A 179 6.78 -0.59 -17.07
CA LYS A 179 5.38 -0.69 -17.53
C LYS A 179 4.59 -1.63 -16.63
N ALA A 180 5.09 -2.83 -16.37
CA ALA A 180 4.42 -3.80 -15.52
C ALA A 180 4.18 -3.26 -14.09
N ARG A 181 5.16 -2.58 -13.48
CA ARG A 181 5.00 -1.95 -12.17
C ARG A 181 3.96 -0.84 -12.17
N ILE A 182 3.89 -0.05 -13.24
CA ILE A 182 2.90 1.02 -13.40
C ILE A 182 1.50 0.44 -13.57
N PHE A 183 1.29 -0.48 -14.51
CA PHE A 183 -0.02 -1.10 -14.76
C PHE A 183 -0.56 -1.85 -13.53
N MET A 184 0.32 -2.43 -12.70
CA MET A 184 -0.04 -3.02 -11.42
C MET A 184 -0.73 -2.03 -10.46
N GLU A 185 -0.54 -0.73 -10.60
CA GLU A 185 -1.23 0.29 -9.78
C GLU A 185 -2.68 0.56 -10.21
N TYR A 186 -3.10 0.00 -11.37
CA TYR A 186 -4.45 0.16 -11.95
C TYR A 186 -5.23 -1.17 -12.03
N PRO A 187 -5.43 -1.90 -10.90
CA PRO A 187 -6.17 -3.16 -10.91
C PRO A 187 -7.68 -2.96 -11.18
N PRO A 188 -8.41 -4.02 -11.61
CA PRO A 188 -7.91 -5.36 -11.89
C PRO A 188 -7.31 -5.52 -13.28
N LYS A 189 -7.83 -4.83 -14.31
CA LYS A 189 -7.37 -4.95 -15.70
C LYS A 189 -5.89 -4.62 -15.88
N GLY A 190 -5.38 -3.66 -15.12
CA GLY A 190 -3.95 -3.34 -15.12
C GLY A 190 -3.07 -4.49 -14.62
N ASN A 191 -3.57 -5.41 -13.78
CA ASN A 191 -2.79 -6.59 -13.40
C ASN A 191 -2.59 -7.55 -14.59
N ASP A 192 -3.59 -7.70 -15.45
CA ASP A 192 -3.52 -8.56 -16.64
C ASP A 192 -2.50 -8.01 -17.64
N ILE A 193 -2.57 -6.71 -17.93
CA ILE A 193 -1.62 -6.01 -18.80
C ILE A 193 -0.20 -6.04 -18.19
N ALA A 194 -0.10 -5.85 -16.87
CA ALA A 194 1.19 -5.94 -16.19
C ALA A 194 1.83 -7.32 -16.31
N LEU A 195 1.04 -8.39 -16.31
CA LEU A 195 1.55 -9.75 -16.49
C LEU A 195 2.13 -9.95 -17.90
N GLU A 196 1.49 -9.41 -18.93
CA GLU A 196 2.03 -9.45 -20.30
C GLU A 196 3.39 -8.75 -20.39
N PHE A 197 3.49 -7.53 -19.87
CA PHE A 197 4.75 -6.78 -19.88
C PHE A 197 5.83 -7.44 -19.02
N ALA A 198 5.48 -7.96 -17.85
CA ALA A 198 6.45 -8.67 -17.01
C ALA A 198 6.95 -9.94 -17.68
N SER A 199 6.08 -10.67 -18.38
CA SER A 199 6.46 -11.85 -19.17
C SER A 199 7.41 -11.47 -20.31
N ARG A 200 7.14 -10.36 -21.01
CA ARG A 200 8.04 -9.81 -22.03
C ARG A 200 9.40 -9.42 -21.47
N ALA A 201 9.45 -8.81 -20.28
CA ALA A 201 10.70 -8.47 -19.61
C ALA A 201 11.56 -9.72 -19.34
N CYS A 202 10.96 -10.77 -18.79
CA CYS A 202 11.63 -12.06 -18.58
C CYS A 202 12.08 -12.72 -19.89
N ASN A 203 11.29 -12.63 -20.96
CA ASN A 203 11.67 -13.19 -22.27
C ASN A 203 12.84 -12.45 -22.91
N LEU A 204 12.94 -11.14 -22.72
CA LEU A 204 14.03 -10.32 -23.23
C LEU A 204 15.32 -10.50 -22.43
N TYR A 205 15.21 -10.67 -21.11
CA TYR A 205 16.36 -10.78 -20.23
C TYR A 205 16.08 -11.67 -19.00
N SER A 206 16.08 -12.98 -19.22
CA SER A 206 15.68 -13.99 -18.22
C SER A 206 16.65 -14.18 -17.06
N ALA A 207 17.89 -13.71 -17.20
CA ALA A 207 18.91 -13.79 -16.16
C ALA A 207 18.72 -12.76 -15.05
N GLU A 208 17.93 -11.70 -15.28
CA GLU A 208 17.70 -10.66 -14.29
C GLU A 208 16.66 -11.07 -13.26
N HIS A 209 17.11 -11.19 -12.03
CA HIS A 209 16.28 -11.62 -10.91
C HIS A 209 15.18 -10.62 -10.59
N GLU A 210 15.42 -9.31 -10.78
CA GLU A 210 14.41 -8.29 -10.51
C GLU A 210 13.21 -8.42 -11.45
N TRP A 211 13.42 -8.79 -12.72
CA TRP A 211 12.35 -9.03 -13.70
C TRP A 211 11.52 -10.27 -13.35
N ILE A 212 12.17 -11.33 -12.89
CA ILE A 212 11.48 -12.52 -12.36
C ILE A 212 10.58 -12.13 -11.17
N ILE A 213 11.05 -11.27 -10.27
CA ILE A 213 10.25 -10.78 -9.14
C ILE A 213 9.06 -9.92 -9.61
N VAL A 214 9.25 -9.04 -10.60
CA VAL A 214 8.15 -8.26 -11.19
C VAL A 214 7.09 -9.20 -11.77
N TRP A 215 7.52 -10.24 -12.49
CA TRP A 215 6.64 -11.25 -13.06
C TRP A 215 5.89 -12.07 -12.01
N LEU A 216 6.57 -12.59 -10.98
CA LEU A 216 5.93 -13.29 -9.86
C LEU A 216 4.90 -12.42 -9.14
N LYS A 217 5.19 -11.12 -8.97
CA LYS A 217 4.25 -10.15 -8.38
C LYS A 217 3.01 -9.96 -9.25
N ALA A 218 3.19 -9.74 -10.55
CA ALA A 218 2.08 -9.56 -11.49
C ALA A 218 1.21 -10.82 -11.55
N LYS A 219 1.83 -11.99 -11.75
CA LYS A 219 1.13 -13.28 -11.83
C LYS A 219 0.38 -13.61 -10.54
N GLY A 220 1.01 -13.41 -9.39
CA GLY A 220 0.35 -13.55 -8.10
C GLY A 220 -0.83 -12.61 -7.89
N ARG A 221 -0.79 -11.36 -8.42
CA ARG A 221 -1.93 -10.43 -8.35
C ARG A 221 -3.11 -10.89 -9.22
N VAL A 222 -2.85 -11.35 -10.43
CA VAL A 222 -3.86 -11.95 -11.32
C VAL A 222 -4.50 -13.16 -10.61
N ARG A 223 -3.69 -14.10 -10.11
CA ARG A 223 -4.20 -15.27 -9.37
C ARG A 223 -5.01 -14.86 -8.15
N ARG A 224 -4.52 -13.98 -7.28
CA ARG A 224 -5.25 -13.56 -6.06
C ARG A 224 -6.58 -12.88 -6.37
N TYR A 225 -6.73 -12.27 -7.54
CA TYR A 225 -7.98 -11.63 -7.95
C TYR A 225 -8.98 -12.63 -8.52
N TYR A 226 -8.58 -13.42 -9.52
CA TYR A 226 -9.50 -14.34 -10.22
C TYR A 226 -9.65 -15.71 -9.53
N GLN A 227 -8.63 -16.13 -8.80
CA GLN A 227 -8.45 -17.49 -8.28
C GLN A 227 -7.74 -17.50 -6.90
N PRO A 228 -8.30 -16.84 -5.86
CA PRO A 228 -7.63 -16.60 -4.57
C PRO A 228 -7.25 -17.85 -3.77
N PHE A 229 -7.83 -19.01 -4.10
CA PHE A 229 -7.59 -20.29 -3.43
C PHE A 229 -6.89 -21.31 -4.33
N ASP A 230 -6.44 -20.89 -5.51
CA ASP A 230 -5.66 -21.75 -6.38
C ASP A 230 -4.18 -21.70 -6.02
N MET A 231 -3.53 -22.82 -6.30
CA MET A 231 -2.11 -22.99 -6.06
C MET A 231 -1.35 -22.13 -7.08
N ALA A 232 -0.17 -21.62 -6.71
CA ALA A 232 0.69 -21.02 -7.71
C ALA A 232 1.14 -22.09 -8.72
N ASP A 233 1.25 -21.69 -9.98
CA ASP A 233 1.55 -22.60 -11.07
C ASP A 233 2.99 -23.14 -10.99
N ASN A 234 3.27 -24.20 -11.76
CA ASN A 234 4.59 -24.83 -11.78
C ASN A 234 5.70 -23.85 -12.19
N ASP A 235 5.45 -22.97 -13.15
CA ASP A 235 6.39 -21.96 -13.60
C ASP A 235 6.73 -20.93 -12.50
N GLU A 236 5.76 -20.53 -11.67
CA GLU A 236 6.01 -19.67 -10.51
C GLU A 236 6.86 -20.38 -9.46
N MET A 237 6.55 -21.66 -9.20
CA MET A 237 7.31 -22.49 -8.27
C MET A 237 8.74 -22.74 -8.76
N ASP A 238 8.94 -22.93 -10.05
CA ASP A 238 10.23 -23.14 -10.66
C ASP A 238 11.05 -21.83 -10.70
N ALA A 239 10.43 -20.69 -11.01
CA ALA A 239 11.06 -19.38 -10.88
C ALA A 239 11.51 -19.10 -9.44
N ALA A 240 10.68 -19.43 -8.44
CA ALA A 240 11.03 -19.31 -7.03
C ALA A 240 12.21 -20.21 -6.62
N LYS A 241 12.30 -21.44 -7.14
CA LYS A 241 13.45 -22.33 -6.92
C LYS A 241 14.72 -21.77 -7.56
N THR A 242 14.63 -21.25 -8.78
CA THR A 242 15.74 -20.61 -9.49
C THR A 242 16.30 -19.45 -8.67
N LEU A 243 15.42 -18.57 -8.19
CA LEU A 243 15.79 -17.48 -7.30
C LEU A 243 16.49 -18.01 -6.04
N CYS A 244 15.94 -18.99 -5.33
CA CYS A 244 16.58 -19.52 -4.11
C CYS A 244 18.01 -20.05 -4.31
N SER A 245 18.32 -20.50 -5.52
CA SER A 245 19.58 -21.15 -5.90
C SER A 245 20.68 -20.16 -6.29
N THR A 246 20.37 -18.88 -6.51
CA THR A 246 21.36 -17.85 -6.88
C THR A 246 21.81 -17.02 -5.67
N LYS A 247 22.94 -16.31 -5.79
CA LYS A 247 23.45 -15.40 -4.76
C LYS A 247 22.65 -14.09 -4.80
N LEU A 248 21.56 -14.04 -4.04
CA LEU A 248 20.56 -12.98 -4.11
C LEU A 248 20.68 -11.90 -3.02
N LYS A 249 19.98 -10.79 -3.25
CA LYS A 249 19.68 -9.75 -2.26
C LYS A 249 18.60 -10.24 -1.27
N SER A 250 18.64 -9.73 -0.03
CA SER A 250 17.73 -10.14 1.05
C SER A 250 16.23 -9.97 0.70
N HIS A 251 15.85 -8.85 0.07
CA HIS A 251 14.47 -8.58 -0.33
C HIS A 251 13.91 -9.57 -1.37
N ILE A 252 14.74 -10.14 -2.23
CA ILE A 252 14.28 -11.12 -3.22
C ILE A 252 13.82 -12.39 -2.49
N LEU A 253 14.56 -12.81 -1.46
CA LEU A 253 14.21 -13.99 -0.68
C LEU A 253 12.94 -13.79 0.15
N ILE A 254 12.66 -12.59 0.67
CA ILE A 254 11.41 -12.37 1.41
C ILE A 254 10.18 -12.47 0.50
N GLU A 255 10.27 -12.01 -0.75
CA GLU A 255 9.20 -12.16 -1.75
C GLU A 255 8.96 -13.63 -2.09
N VAL A 256 10.03 -14.41 -2.30
CA VAL A 256 9.93 -15.85 -2.54
C VAL A 256 9.33 -16.59 -1.33
N SER A 257 9.73 -16.20 -0.12
CA SER A 257 9.15 -16.73 1.11
C SER A 257 7.63 -16.50 1.19
N GLN A 258 7.15 -15.34 0.75
CA GLN A 258 5.71 -15.05 0.69
C GLN A 258 4.97 -15.96 -0.28
N LEU A 259 5.54 -16.28 -1.46
CA LEU A 259 4.93 -17.22 -2.41
C LEU A 259 4.78 -18.62 -1.79
N TYR A 260 5.81 -19.14 -1.14
CA TYR A 260 5.72 -20.43 -0.46
C TYR A 260 4.77 -20.41 0.74
N LYS A 261 4.64 -19.28 1.44
CA LYS A 261 3.62 -19.10 2.49
C LYS A 261 2.21 -19.19 1.88
N GLU A 262 1.95 -18.56 0.74
CA GLU A 262 0.67 -18.65 0.03
C GLU A 262 0.35 -20.10 -0.39
N ALA A 263 1.34 -20.79 -0.95
CA ALA A 263 1.25 -22.20 -1.29
C ALA A 263 0.91 -23.09 -0.09
N GLY A 264 1.55 -22.83 1.06
CA GLY A 264 1.26 -23.51 2.31
C GLY A 264 -0.17 -23.25 2.80
N PHE A 265 -0.66 -22.02 2.63
CA PHE A 265 -2.03 -21.64 2.99
C PHE A 265 -3.07 -22.32 2.10
N VAL A 266 -2.89 -22.33 0.79
CA VAL A 266 -3.79 -23.01 -0.15
C VAL A 266 -3.88 -24.50 0.15
N ASN A 267 -2.75 -25.17 0.37
CA ASN A 267 -2.74 -26.59 0.76
C ASN A 267 -3.45 -26.85 2.10
N LYS A 268 -3.32 -25.92 3.05
CA LYS A 268 -4.05 -26.01 4.33
C LYS A 268 -5.56 -25.96 4.12
N ILE A 269 -6.06 -25.04 3.29
CA ILE A 269 -7.49 -24.94 2.97
C ILE A 269 -7.99 -26.22 2.30
N LYS A 270 -7.18 -26.81 1.43
CA LYS A 270 -7.48 -28.09 0.75
C LYS A 270 -7.30 -29.32 1.64
N ASN A 271 -7.10 -29.14 2.95
CA ASN A 271 -6.85 -30.21 3.94
C ASN A 271 -5.61 -31.08 3.64
N ASN A 272 -4.68 -30.61 2.81
CA ASN A 272 -3.40 -31.26 2.55
C ASN A 272 -2.35 -30.78 3.55
N TYR A 273 -2.47 -31.21 4.79
CA TYR A 273 -1.63 -30.73 5.89
C TYR A 273 -0.14 -31.06 5.73
N ASN A 274 0.19 -32.20 5.12
CA ASN A 274 1.58 -32.60 4.88
C ASN A 274 2.26 -31.63 3.90
N GLU A 275 1.63 -31.35 2.77
CA GLU A 275 2.17 -30.43 1.77
C GLU A 275 2.15 -28.98 2.28
N SER A 276 1.11 -28.61 3.04
CA SER A 276 1.05 -27.32 3.74
C SER A 276 2.25 -27.10 4.65
N ASN A 277 2.57 -28.08 5.49
CA ASN A 277 3.71 -28.01 6.42
C ASN A 277 5.05 -27.93 5.68
N LYS A 278 5.20 -28.65 4.57
CA LYS A 278 6.39 -28.58 3.71
C LYS A 278 6.62 -27.17 3.16
N TYR A 279 5.59 -26.55 2.60
CA TYR A 279 5.68 -25.18 2.08
C TYR A 279 5.91 -24.13 3.16
N TYR A 280 5.26 -24.24 4.32
CA TYR A 280 5.54 -23.32 5.44
C TYR A 280 6.98 -23.48 5.97
N THR A 281 7.50 -24.69 6.01
CA THR A 281 8.90 -24.94 6.39
C THR A 281 9.85 -24.31 5.39
N LEU A 282 9.58 -24.45 4.10
CA LEU A 282 10.36 -23.83 3.04
C LEU A 282 10.34 -22.30 3.13
N ALA A 283 9.15 -21.71 3.31
CA ALA A 283 8.99 -20.27 3.52
C ALA A 283 9.82 -19.78 4.73
N SER A 284 9.77 -20.49 5.85
CA SER A 284 10.55 -20.16 7.05
C SER A 284 12.05 -20.24 6.81
N ASN A 285 12.53 -21.29 6.15
CA ASN A 285 13.96 -21.46 5.86
C ASN A 285 14.49 -20.35 4.94
N ILE A 286 13.71 -19.94 3.94
CA ILE A 286 14.08 -18.86 3.03
C ILE A 286 14.07 -17.51 3.77
N ALA A 287 13.08 -17.27 4.64
CA ALA A 287 13.06 -16.06 5.47
C ALA A 287 14.27 -15.99 6.41
N LYS A 288 14.73 -17.12 6.97
CA LYS A 288 15.97 -17.17 7.78
C LYS A 288 17.20 -16.79 6.96
N LYS A 289 17.34 -17.35 5.76
CA LYS A 289 18.42 -16.98 4.82
C LYS A 289 18.37 -15.50 4.45
N SER A 290 17.16 -14.93 4.30
CA SER A 290 16.96 -13.49 4.07
C SER A 290 17.49 -12.63 5.24
N VAL A 291 17.24 -13.04 6.49
CA VAL A 291 17.81 -12.37 7.69
C VAL A 291 19.34 -12.44 7.71
N GLU A 292 19.92 -13.61 7.41
CA GLU A 292 21.37 -13.80 7.37
C GLU A 292 22.03 -12.90 6.32
N LEU A 293 21.40 -12.76 5.14
CA LEU A 293 21.89 -11.90 4.07
C LEU A 293 21.70 -10.40 4.35
N ALA A 294 20.63 -10.03 5.07
CA ALA A 294 20.39 -8.64 5.47
C ALA A 294 21.49 -8.10 6.39
N LYS A 295 22.15 -8.97 7.17
CA LYS A 295 23.18 -8.59 8.15
C LYS A 295 22.69 -7.49 9.11
N ASP A 296 23.21 -6.27 8.95
CA ASP A 296 22.87 -5.07 9.75
C ASP A 296 22.17 -3.99 8.91
N ASP A 297 21.73 -4.33 7.69
CA ASP A 297 20.89 -3.45 6.87
C ASP A 297 19.51 -3.30 7.52
N THR A 298 19.34 -2.19 8.25
CA THR A 298 18.13 -1.90 9.01
C THR A 298 16.86 -1.86 8.15
N ILE A 299 16.97 -1.45 6.87
CA ILE A 299 15.83 -1.39 5.95
C ILE A 299 15.36 -2.80 5.62
N GLN A 300 16.29 -3.68 5.25
CA GLN A 300 15.98 -5.08 4.95
C GLN A 300 15.42 -5.81 6.19
N LEU A 301 16.02 -5.58 7.37
CA LEU A 301 15.53 -6.15 8.63
C LEU A 301 14.11 -5.65 8.96
N CYS A 302 13.80 -4.37 8.66
CA CYS A 302 12.47 -3.80 8.83
C CYS A 302 11.44 -4.47 7.92
N PHE A 303 11.75 -4.67 6.64
CA PHE A 303 10.89 -5.40 5.69
C PHE A 303 10.61 -6.83 6.13
N ILE A 304 11.64 -7.53 6.63
CA ILE A 304 11.48 -8.91 7.16
C ILE A 304 10.57 -8.91 8.39
N LEU A 305 10.75 -7.95 9.32
CA LEU A 305 9.90 -7.85 10.50
C LEU A 305 8.43 -7.57 10.12
N MET A 306 8.17 -6.72 9.13
CA MET A 306 6.82 -6.51 8.61
C MET A 306 6.17 -7.80 8.11
N ALA A 307 6.89 -8.61 7.35
CA ALA A 307 6.39 -9.91 6.89
C ALA A 307 6.05 -10.85 8.08
N CYS A 308 6.80 -10.76 9.18
CA CYS A 308 6.55 -11.53 10.39
C CYS A 308 5.35 -11.03 11.20
N ILE A 309 5.03 -9.73 11.15
CA ILE A 309 3.83 -9.18 11.81
C ILE A 309 2.56 -9.80 11.22
N ASP A 310 2.52 -10.02 9.91
CA ASP A 310 1.37 -10.63 9.25
C ASP A 310 1.34 -12.16 9.39
N PHE A 311 2.53 -12.78 9.52
CA PHE A 311 2.65 -14.22 9.75
C PHE A 311 3.73 -14.55 10.81
N PRO A 312 3.35 -14.56 12.11
CA PRO A 312 4.32 -14.69 13.22
C PRO A 312 5.07 -16.01 13.26
N LYS A 313 4.52 -17.03 12.58
CA LYS A 313 5.15 -18.36 12.46
C LYS A 313 6.24 -18.41 11.39
N LEU A 314 6.48 -17.31 10.68
CA LEU A 314 7.49 -17.26 9.62
C LEU A 314 8.89 -17.48 10.16
N LEU A 315 9.22 -16.87 11.29
CA LEU A 315 10.50 -16.96 11.97
C LEU A 315 10.31 -17.41 13.42
N SER A 316 11.36 -18.01 14.01
CA SER A 316 11.33 -18.33 15.44
C SER A 316 11.37 -17.06 16.27
N LYS A 317 10.77 -17.11 17.46
CA LYS A 317 10.75 -15.98 18.41
C LYS A 317 12.15 -15.42 18.69
N SER A 318 13.16 -16.28 18.84
CA SER A 318 14.56 -15.87 19.02
C SER A 318 15.12 -15.01 17.89
N ILE A 319 14.77 -15.31 16.63
CA ILE A 319 15.22 -14.52 15.47
C ILE A 319 14.49 -13.18 15.48
N ILE A 320 13.19 -13.18 15.75
CA ILE A 320 12.38 -11.95 15.85
C ILE A 320 12.91 -11.04 16.96
N ASP A 321 13.24 -11.58 18.14
CA ASP A 321 13.80 -10.82 19.26
C ASP A 321 15.17 -10.21 18.91
N ASN A 322 16.00 -10.92 18.13
CA ASN A 322 17.24 -10.38 17.58
C ASN A 322 16.98 -9.23 16.58
N LEU A 323 16.00 -9.38 15.68
CA LEU A 323 15.61 -8.30 14.74
C LEU A 323 15.18 -7.06 15.51
N ILE A 324 14.31 -7.23 16.51
CA ILE A 324 13.83 -6.13 17.36
C ILE A 324 15.00 -5.46 18.08
N THR A 325 15.91 -6.23 18.65
CA THR A 325 17.09 -5.69 19.34
C THR A 325 17.92 -4.80 18.43
N LYS A 326 18.15 -5.22 17.18
CA LYS A 326 18.87 -4.43 16.18
C LYS A 326 18.11 -3.16 15.78
N LEU A 327 16.78 -3.24 15.67
CA LEU A 327 15.94 -2.13 15.18
C LEU A 327 15.56 -1.12 16.26
N THR A 328 15.54 -1.49 17.55
CA THR A 328 14.99 -0.67 18.65
C THR A 328 15.66 0.71 18.79
N ASN A 329 16.95 0.81 18.46
CA ASN A 329 17.73 2.03 18.58
C ASN A 329 17.88 2.79 17.26
N VAL A 330 17.28 2.30 16.17
CA VAL A 330 17.37 2.94 14.86
C VAL A 330 16.41 4.13 14.84
N GLN A 331 16.95 5.32 14.63
CA GLN A 331 16.17 6.56 14.52
C GLN A 331 15.59 6.67 13.11
N ASN A 332 14.45 6.02 12.90
CA ASN A 332 13.76 5.99 11.61
C ASN A 332 12.26 5.83 11.83
N SER A 333 11.46 6.73 11.24
CA SER A 333 10.02 6.78 11.50
C SER A 333 9.28 5.53 11.01
N CYS A 334 9.78 4.88 9.95
CA CYS A 334 9.22 3.63 9.46
C CYS A 334 9.56 2.46 10.39
N VAL A 335 10.80 2.42 10.90
CA VAL A 335 11.19 1.42 11.91
C VAL A 335 10.33 1.55 13.16
N ASP A 336 10.11 2.78 13.64
CA ASP A 336 9.21 3.04 14.77
C ASP A 336 7.76 2.61 14.48
N GLU A 337 7.24 2.85 13.28
CA GLU A 337 5.92 2.34 12.89
C GLU A 337 5.87 0.80 12.97
N VAL A 338 6.86 0.11 12.40
CA VAL A 338 6.90 -1.36 12.34
C VAL A 338 7.07 -1.97 13.73
N LEU A 339 7.95 -1.42 14.57
CA LEU A 339 8.11 -1.84 15.97
C LEU A 339 6.82 -1.60 16.77
N GLY A 340 6.20 -0.43 16.59
CA GLY A 340 4.91 -0.10 17.20
C GLY A 340 3.82 -1.09 16.83
N LEU A 341 3.71 -1.44 15.55
CA LEU A 341 2.78 -2.45 15.05
C LEU A 341 3.09 -3.86 15.56
N TYR A 342 4.36 -4.22 15.67
CA TYR A 342 4.78 -5.51 16.22
C TYR A 342 4.35 -5.65 17.68
N TYR A 343 4.69 -4.68 18.53
CA TYR A 343 4.31 -4.71 19.94
C TYR A 343 2.78 -4.66 20.12
N LEU A 344 2.08 -3.89 19.29
CA LEU A 344 0.62 -3.82 19.32
C LEU A 344 -0.05 -5.15 18.95
N LYS A 345 0.40 -5.81 17.87
CA LYS A 345 -0.30 -6.98 17.30
C LYS A 345 0.18 -8.31 17.85
N GLN A 346 1.47 -8.45 18.14
CA GLN A 346 2.10 -9.73 18.46
C GLN A 346 2.37 -9.91 19.95
N GLU A 347 3.09 -8.97 20.56
CA GLU A 347 3.43 -9.06 21.99
C GLU A 347 2.30 -8.57 22.89
N GLN A 348 1.40 -7.73 22.35
CA GLN A 348 0.37 -7.03 23.13
C GLN A 348 0.97 -6.15 24.24
N ASP A 349 2.21 -5.71 24.08
CA ASP A 349 2.89 -4.76 24.98
C ASP A 349 2.52 -3.34 24.56
N TYR A 350 1.38 -2.87 25.07
CA TYR A 350 0.84 -1.55 24.73
C TYR A 350 1.74 -0.39 25.21
N GLY A 351 2.56 -0.60 26.25
CA GLY A 351 3.52 0.38 26.71
C GLY A 351 4.62 0.62 25.68
N LYS A 352 5.24 -0.45 25.17
CA LYS A 352 6.25 -0.35 24.10
C LYS A 352 5.65 0.08 22.77
N ALA A 353 4.46 -0.42 22.43
CA ALA A 353 3.75 0.02 21.23
C ALA A 353 3.54 1.53 21.24
N LYS A 354 3.07 2.09 22.37
CA LYS A 354 2.88 3.52 22.56
C LYS A 354 4.17 4.31 22.35
N ILE A 355 5.31 3.88 22.92
CA ILE A 355 6.60 4.57 22.77
C ILE A 355 6.99 4.72 21.30
N HIS A 356 6.96 3.63 20.53
CA HIS A 356 7.36 3.65 19.13
C HIS A 356 6.35 4.39 18.25
N LEU A 357 5.04 4.19 18.46
CA LEU A 357 4.01 4.90 17.70
C LEU A 357 4.01 6.41 17.98
N LEU A 358 4.36 6.84 19.21
CA LEU A 358 4.57 8.25 19.54
C LEU A 358 5.72 8.85 18.74
N ARG A 359 6.85 8.14 18.63
CA ARG A 359 7.99 8.59 17.80
C ARG A 359 7.63 8.66 16.32
N GLY A 360 6.95 7.64 15.80
CA GLY A 360 6.44 7.64 14.43
C GLY A 360 5.48 8.81 14.17
N LYS A 361 4.54 9.08 15.09
CA LYS A 361 3.65 10.25 15.02
C LYS A 361 4.44 11.56 15.03
N ALA A 362 5.43 11.71 15.91
CA ALA A 362 6.25 12.92 16.00
C ALA A 362 7.02 13.20 14.70
N ALA A 363 7.35 12.15 13.94
CA ALA A 363 7.93 12.24 12.61
C ALA A 363 6.89 12.41 11.47
N GLY A 364 5.63 12.71 11.79
CA GLY A 364 4.58 12.98 10.82
C GLY A 364 3.89 11.75 10.22
N GLN A 365 4.11 10.54 10.73
CA GLN A 365 3.51 9.33 10.18
C GLN A 365 2.03 9.19 10.58
N PHE A 366 1.13 9.37 9.60
CA PHE A 366 -0.32 9.28 9.81
C PHE A 366 -0.75 7.92 10.37
N ARG A 367 -0.21 6.83 9.83
CA ARG A 367 -0.53 5.47 10.28
C ARG A 367 -0.12 5.24 11.74
N SER A 368 1.04 5.75 12.14
CA SER A 368 1.49 5.72 13.53
C SER A 368 0.57 6.51 14.46
N ALA A 369 0.15 7.72 14.05
CA ALA A 369 -0.82 8.52 14.81
C ALA A 369 -2.16 7.80 15.00
N LEU A 370 -2.67 7.16 13.94
CA LEU A 370 -3.92 6.41 13.98
C LEU A 370 -3.83 5.17 14.90
N GLN A 371 -2.74 4.40 14.81
CA GLN A 371 -2.54 3.25 15.69
C GLN A 371 -2.26 3.65 17.14
N LEU A 372 -1.66 4.82 17.37
CA LEU A 372 -1.46 5.35 18.72
C LEU A 372 -2.81 5.58 19.42
N ILE A 373 -3.80 6.19 18.74
CA ILE A 373 -5.17 6.33 19.27
C ILE A 373 -5.73 4.96 19.67
N ARG A 374 -5.55 3.96 18.81
CA ARG A 374 -5.99 2.59 19.13
C ARG A 374 -5.32 2.05 20.39
N VAL A 375 -4.01 2.26 20.56
CA VAL A 375 -3.29 1.87 21.77
C VAL A 375 -3.81 2.60 23.01
N GLU A 376 -4.07 3.90 22.92
CA GLU A 376 -4.66 4.67 24.03
C GLU A 376 -6.04 4.13 24.42
N CYS A 377 -6.90 3.81 23.44
CA CYS A 377 -8.21 3.21 23.67
C CYS A 377 -8.15 1.75 24.18
N LEU A 378 -6.98 1.10 24.11
CA LEU A 378 -6.75 -0.21 24.73
C LEU A 378 -6.25 -0.08 26.16
N LEU A 379 -5.46 0.96 26.45
CA LEU A 379 -4.94 1.25 27.79
C LEU A 379 -5.99 1.87 28.71
N GLN A 380 -6.93 2.63 28.16
CA GLN A 380 -8.00 3.31 28.90
C GLN A 380 -9.29 3.34 28.09
N SER A 381 -10.42 3.55 28.76
CA SER A 381 -11.72 3.58 28.08
C SER A 381 -11.81 4.75 27.09
N VAL A 382 -12.57 4.60 26.01
CA VAL A 382 -12.80 5.68 25.03
C VAL A 382 -13.51 6.90 25.65
N ASN A 383 -14.20 6.71 26.78
CA ASN A 383 -14.87 7.78 27.51
C ASN A 383 -13.91 8.58 28.42
N THR A 384 -12.75 8.03 28.74
CA THR A 384 -11.72 8.67 29.58
C THR A 384 -10.58 9.24 28.76
N PHE A 385 -10.19 8.55 27.68
CA PHE A 385 -9.24 9.10 26.71
C PHE A 385 -9.88 10.30 25.99
N PRO A 386 -9.17 11.43 25.80
CA PRO A 386 -9.67 12.58 25.02
C PRO A 386 -9.76 12.27 23.52
N TYR A 387 -10.61 11.32 23.13
CA TYR A 387 -10.70 10.73 21.80
C TYR A 387 -11.05 11.77 20.73
N VAL A 388 -12.12 12.54 20.96
CA VAL A 388 -12.58 13.59 20.05
C VAL A 388 -11.52 14.69 19.90
N ASN A 389 -10.99 15.19 21.02
CA ASN A 389 -9.96 16.23 20.99
C ASN A 389 -8.70 15.76 20.24
N THR A 390 -8.27 14.52 20.46
CA THR A 390 -7.09 13.96 19.77
C THR A 390 -7.33 13.84 18.26
N LEU A 391 -8.52 13.39 17.83
CA LEU A 391 -8.86 13.31 16.42
C LEU A 391 -8.98 14.70 15.78
N ASN A 392 -9.52 15.70 16.48
CA ASN A 392 -9.57 17.07 16.01
C ASN A 392 -8.17 17.67 15.84
N MET A 393 -7.26 17.46 16.80
CA MET A 393 -5.84 17.85 16.63
C MET A 393 -5.22 17.17 15.41
N MET A 394 -5.48 15.87 15.20
CA MET A 394 -5.01 15.18 13.99
C MET A 394 -5.61 15.76 12.71
N TYR A 395 -6.86 16.21 12.73
CA TYR A 395 -7.51 16.83 11.57
C TYR A 395 -6.79 18.12 11.14
N ASP A 396 -6.29 18.87 12.12
CA ASP A 396 -5.51 20.09 11.91
C ASP A 396 -4.09 19.76 11.42
N ASP A 397 -3.44 18.74 12.02
CA ASP A 397 -2.08 18.31 11.68
C ASP A 397 -1.98 17.68 10.26
N PHE A 398 -3.03 16.99 9.81
CA PHE A 398 -3.04 16.28 8.52
C PHE A 398 -3.98 16.97 7.52
N SER A 399 -3.40 17.70 6.56
CA SER A 399 -4.15 18.46 5.55
C SER A 399 -4.69 17.61 4.39
N ASN A 400 -4.17 16.39 4.19
CA ASN A 400 -4.61 15.52 3.12
C ASN A 400 -6.11 15.13 3.28
N PRO A 401 -6.96 15.37 2.27
CA PRO A 401 -8.40 15.10 2.35
C PRO A 401 -8.77 13.63 2.65
N VAL A 402 -8.02 12.65 2.12
CA VAL A 402 -8.28 11.22 2.36
C VAL A 402 -7.93 10.81 3.81
N ARG A 403 -6.85 11.37 4.36
CA ARG A 403 -6.51 11.20 5.79
C ARG A 403 -7.58 11.85 6.67
N ARG A 404 -8.06 13.03 6.30
CA ARG A 404 -9.16 13.73 6.97
C ARG A 404 -10.47 12.94 6.92
N LEU A 405 -10.81 12.30 5.79
CA LEU A 405 -11.95 11.38 5.73
C LEU A 405 -11.84 10.26 6.77
N THR A 406 -10.65 9.66 6.93
CA THR A 406 -10.42 8.60 7.93
C THR A 406 -10.61 9.11 9.36
N ILE A 407 -10.13 10.31 9.67
CA ILE A 407 -10.29 10.97 10.97
C ILE A 407 -11.78 11.25 11.25
N LEU A 408 -12.47 11.90 10.30
CA LEU A 408 -13.88 12.26 10.40
C LEU A 408 -14.78 11.03 10.53
N LEU A 409 -14.46 9.95 9.81
CA LEU A 409 -15.15 8.68 9.91
C LEU A 409 -15.06 8.08 11.32
N HIS A 410 -13.93 8.22 12.00
CA HIS A 410 -13.78 7.76 13.38
C HIS A 410 -14.47 8.65 14.41
N LEU A 411 -14.58 9.95 14.15
CA LEU A 411 -15.44 10.87 14.91
C LEU A 411 -16.91 10.46 14.75
N LEU A 412 -17.36 10.20 13.52
CA LEU A 412 -18.71 9.70 13.24
C LEU A 412 -19.01 8.39 13.97
N MET A 413 -18.08 7.43 13.98
CA MET A 413 -18.24 6.19 14.74
C MET A 413 -18.40 6.43 16.24
N TYR A 414 -17.62 7.36 16.81
CA TYR A 414 -17.71 7.70 18.22
C TYR A 414 -19.07 8.31 18.58
N TYR A 415 -19.53 9.29 17.82
CA TYR A 415 -20.84 9.89 18.08
C TYR A 415 -22.01 8.94 17.78
N ASN A 416 -21.82 7.96 16.91
CA ASN A 416 -22.85 6.97 16.61
C ASN A 416 -22.96 5.89 17.70
N TYR A 417 -21.83 5.34 18.16
CA TYR A 417 -21.83 4.20 19.09
C TYR A 417 -21.64 4.58 20.57
N CYS A 418 -20.98 5.69 20.90
CA CYS A 418 -20.60 6.04 22.27
C CYS A 418 -21.46 7.17 22.85
N GLU A 419 -21.33 8.39 22.31
CA GLU A 419 -21.97 9.58 22.92
C GLU A 419 -23.43 9.78 22.48
N LYS A 420 -23.78 9.38 21.25
CA LYS A 420 -25.12 9.59 20.65
C LYS A 420 -25.56 11.06 20.65
N ASN A 421 -24.70 11.94 20.11
CA ASN A 421 -24.96 13.38 20.00
C ASN A 421 -25.44 13.76 18.58
N PRO A 422 -26.72 14.09 18.38
CA PRO A 422 -27.31 14.52 17.10
C PRO A 422 -26.54 15.63 16.38
N LYS A 423 -26.18 16.68 17.12
CA LYS A 423 -25.60 17.90 16.54
C LYS A 423 -24.18 17.64 16.06
N GLU A 424 -23.37 16.98 16.88
CA GLU A 424 -22.00 16.64 16.50
C GLU A 424 -21.98 15.59 15.37
N MET A 425 -22.88 14.60 15.39
CA MET A 425 -22.98 13.63 14.29
C MET A 425 -23.25 14.33 12.95
N MET A 426 -24.20 15.27 12.91
CA MET A 426 -24.49 16.03 11.70
C MET A 426 -23.34 16.95 11.29
N ARG A 427 -22.69 17.61 12.27
CA ARG A 427 -21.51 18.47 12.02
C ARG A 427 -20.38 17.69 11.35
N TYR A 428 -19.97 16.55 11.90
CA TYR A 428 -18.89 15.76 11.33
C TYR A 428 -19.29 15.07 10.03
N LEU A 429 -20.57 14.72 9.85
CA LEU A 429 -21.06 14.18 8.57
C LEU A 429 -20.98 15.23 7.47
N LYS A 430 -21.37 16.47 7.76
CA LYS A 430 -21.21 17.59 6.84
C LYS A 430 -19.73 17.77 6.46
N LEU A 431 -18.84 17.83 7.45
CA LEU A 431 -17.39 17.92 7.19
C LEU A 431 -16.88 16.75 6.34
N TYR A 432 -17.42 15.55 6.53
CA TYR A 432 -17.06 14.36 5.78
C TYR A 432 -17.50 14.44 4.32
N ILE A 433 -18.73 14.91 4.09
CA ILE A 433 -19.31 15.10 2.76
C ILE A 433 -18.59 16.21 1.99
N ASP A 434 -18.25 17.29 2.68
CA ASP A 434 -17.60 18.48 2.09
C ASP A 434 -16.10 18.27 1.82
N GLN A 435 -15.50 17.14 2.21
CA GLN A 435 -14.12 16.85 1.79
C GLN A 435 -14.06 16.74 0.27
N ASP A 436 -13.05 17.37 -0.33
CA ASP A 436 -12.75 17.31 -1.76
C ASP A 436 -12.16 15.94 -2.13
N VAL A 437 -13.04 14.94 -2.11
CA VAL A 437 -12.75 13.53 -2.40
C VAL A 437 -13.93 12.95 -3.15
N ASP A 438 -13.67 12.04 -4.10
CA ASP A 438 -14.70 11.33 -4.85
C ASP A 438 -15.70 10.59 -3.93
N ASP A 439 -16.97 10.65 -4.30
CA ASP A 439 -18.07 10.12 -3.48
C ASP A 439 -18.10 8.60 -3.43
N THR A 440 -17.59 7.93 -4.47
CA THR A 440 -17.42 6.46 -4.47
C THR A 440 -16.41 6.06 -3.39
N LEU A 441 -15.35 6.85 -3.21
CA LEU A 441 -14.36 6.63 -2.16
C LEU A 441 -14.94 6.90 -0.77
N LYS A 442 -15.70 7.99 -0.61
CA LYS A 442 -16.47 8.26 0.62
C LYS A 442 -17.37 7.07 0.97
N LYS A 443 -18.17 6.59 0.02
CA LYS A 443 -19.00 5.38 0.24
C LYS A 443 -18.14 4.20 0.66
N ARG A 444 -17.06 3.90 -0.06
CA ARG A 444 -16.15 2.78 0.27
C ARG A 444 -15.58 2.86 1.69
N HIS A 445 -15.18 4.05 2.14
CA HIS A 445 -14.69 4.26 3.50
C HIS A 445 -15.76 3.92 4.54
N LEU A 446 -17.01 4.33 4.33
CA LEU A 446 -18.13 4.00 5.22
C LEU A 446 -18.42 2.49 5.27
N ILE A 447 -18.26 1.79 4.14
CA ILE A 447 -18.51 0.34 4.03
C ILE A 447 -17.49 -0.47 4.83
N PHE A 448 -16.19 -0.14 4.70
CA PHE A 448 -15.09 -0.97 5.19
C PHE A 448 -14.43 -0.45 6.47
N VAL A 449 -15.02 0.57 7.11
CA VAL A 449 -14.47 1.15 8.34
C VAL A 449 -14.32 0.11 9.44
N ARG A 450 -13.24 0.25 10.22
CA ARG A 450 -13.04 -0.49 11.47
C ARG A 450 -12.81 0.48 12.62
N PRO A 451 -13.44 0.25 13.80
CA PRO A 451 -13.28 1.15 14.93
C PRO A 451 -11.87 1.05 15.52
N LEU A 452 -11.36 2.16 16.04
CA LEU A 452 -10.11 2.21 16.81
C LEU A 452 -10.30 1.83 18.28
N PHE A 453 -11.54 1.75 18.73
CA PHE A 453 -11.91 1.40 20.09
C PHE A 453 -12.81 0.16 20.11
N ASN A 454 -12.97 -0.44 21.28
CA ASN A 454 -13.82 -1.61 21.43
C ASN A 454 -15.30 -1.23 21.41
N VAL A 455 -16.03 -1.67 20.38
CA VAL A 455 -17.49 -1.52 20.25
C VAL A 455 -18.27 -2.76 20.74
N GLY A 456 -17.60 -3.69 21.41
CA GLY A 456 -18.18 -4.92 21.97
C GLY A 456 -18.45 -6.04 20.95
N ARG A 457 -18.36 -5.75 19.64
CA ARG A 457 -18.54 -6.74 18.57
C ARG A 457 -17.70 -6.44 17.33
N TYR A 458 -17.61 -7.42 16.43
CA TYR A 458 -17.05 -7.20 15.09
C TYR A 458 -18.09 -6.50 14.21
N ILE A 459 -17.70 -5.38 13.60
CA ILE A 459 -18.52 -4.66 12.61
C ILE A 459 -18.25 -5.29 11.24
N LYS A 460 -19.30 -5.83 10.61
CA LYS A 460 -19.22 -6.36 9.24
C LYS A 460 -19.16 -5.23 8.21
N SER A 461 -18.73 -5.56 7.00
CA SER A 461 -18.83 -4.64 5.85
C SER A 461 -20.28 -4.13 5.72
N ASN A 462 -20.45 -2.85 5.34
CA ASN A 462 -21.73 -2.13 5.26
C ASN A 462 -22.45 -1.89 6.59
N GLU A 463 -22.10 -2.57 7.69
CA GLU A 463 -22.86 -2.49 8.93
C GLU A 463 -22.87 -1.06 9.50
N PHE A 464 -21.70 -0.39 9.53
CA PHE A 464 -21.64 0.99 9.99
C PHE A 464 -22.43 1.95 9.09
N LEU A 465 -22.31 1.80 7.76
CA LEU A 465 -23.05 2.60 6.80
C LEU A 465 -24.57 2.50 7.02
N ASN A 466 -25.07 1.28 7.23
CA ASN A 466 -26.49 1.04 7.50
C ASN A 466 -26.92 1.64 8.84
N VAL A 467 -26.12 1.45 9.90
CA VAL A 467 -26.41 2.03 11.22
C VAL A 467 -26.41 3.56 11.16
N LEU A 468 -25.45 4.16 10.45
CA LEU A 468 -25.40 5.60 10.23
C LEU A 468 -26.64 6.10 9.47
N PHE A 469 -27.05 5.39 8.42
CA PHE A 469 -28.24 5.74 7.64
C PHE A 469 -29.53 5.71 8.48
N GLU A 470 -29.75 4.66 9.27
CA GLU A 470 -30.94 4.58 10.13
C GLU A 470 -30.93 5.69 11.20
N ASN A 471 -29.79 5.94 11.84
CA ASN A 471 -29.68 7.05 12.79
C ASN A 471 -29.95 8.41 12.11
N LEU A 472 -29.51 8.60 10.86
CA LEU A 472 -29.77 9.84 10.13
C LEU A 472 -31.26 10.04 9.83
N LYS A 473 -32.02 8.98 9.54
CA LYS A 473 -33.48 9.09 9.40
C LYS A 473 -34.14 9.56 10.68
N ASP A 474 -33.72 9.02 11.82
CA ASP A 474 -34.23 9.45 13.13
C ASP A 474 -33.88 10.92 13.40
N LEU A 475 -32.67 11.34 13.00
CA LEU A 475 -32.21 12.72 13.13
C LEU A 475 -32.99 13.72 12.28
N MET A 476 -33.62 13.31 11.18
CA MET A 476 -34.49 14.19 10.40
C MET A 476 -35.72 14.67 11.21
N ASN A 477 -36.11 13.90 12.23
CA ASN A 477 -37.22 14.25 13.14
C ASN A 477 -36.77 15.01 14.39
N TYR A 478 -35.47 15.28 14.54
CA TYR A 478 -34.93 16.01 15.67
C TYR A 478 -35.31 17.51 15.63
N LYS A 479 -35.34 18.16 16.81
CA LYS A 479 -35.72 19.58 16.92
C LYS A 479 -34.56 20.49 16.51
N TRP A 480 -34.50 20.81 15.22
CA TRP A 480 -33.53 21.73 14.63
C TRP A 480 -34.05 23.17 14.61
N SER A 481 -33.15 24.15 14.76
CA SER A 481 -33.42 25.53 14.35
C SER A 481 -33.60 25.64 12.84
N ILE A 482 -34.15 26.77 12.37
CA ILE A 482 -34.40 27.00 10.93
C ILE A 482 -33.09 26.98 10.14
N GLU A 483 -32.03 27.56 10.70
CA GLU A 483 -30.69 27.60 10.11
C GLU A 483 -30.03 26.22 10.09
N GLU A 484 -30.12 25.47 11.21
CA GLU A 484 -29.60 24.10 11.30
C GLU A 484 -30.33 23.18 10.31
N LYS A 485 -31.65 23.33 10.16
CA LYS A 485 -32.47 22.47 9.30
C LYS A 485 -32.02 22.50 7.84
N LYS A 486 -31.69 23.68 7.29
CA LYS A 486 -31.14 23.79 5.93
C LYS A 486 -29.86 22.97 5.75
N THR A 487 -28.99 23.01 6.76
CA THR A 487 -27.72 22.28 6.75
C THR A 487 -27.94 20.77 6.87
N VAL A 488 -28.87 20.36 7.74
CA VAL A 488 -29.27 18.96 7.93
C VAL A 488 -29.85 18.39 6.63
N ASP A 489 -30.81 19.08 6.03
CA ASP A 489 -31.48 18.66 4.79
C ASP A 489 -30.46 18.50 3.66
N TYR A 490 -29.58 19.50 3.46
CA TYR A 490 -28.48 19.42 2.49
C TYR A 490 -27.58 18.21 2.74
N THR A 491 -27.13 18.03 3.97
CA THR A 491 -26.19 16.95 4.35
C THR A 491 -26.82 15.58 4.14
N PHE A 492 -28.08 15.41 4.52
CA PHE A 492 -28.82 14.17 4.36
C PHE A 492 -29.08 13.83 2.87
N ASP A 493 -29.49 14.81 2.08
CA ASP A 493 -29.69 14.63 0.63
C ASP A 493 -28.41 14.21 -0.07
N TRP A 494 -27.29 14.83 0.31
CA TRP A 494 -25.99 14.50 -0.25
C TRP A 494 -25.52 13.10 0.21
N PHE A 495 -25.70 12.75 1.47
CA PHE A 495 -25.44 11.39 1.97
C PHE A 495 -26.27 10.35 1.22
N ASN A 496 -27.54 10.65 0.92
CA ASN A 496 -28.40 9.79 0.10
C ASN A 496 -27.89 9.63 -1.34
N LYS A 497 -27.29 10.66 -1.93
CA LYS A 497 -26.62 10.54 -3.23
C LYS A 497 -25.44 9.57 -3.13
N ILE A 498 -24.57 9.73 -2.12
CA ILE A 498 -23.45 8.82 -1.86
C ILE A 498 -23.96 7.39 -1.73
N LEU A 499 -25.00 7.15 -0.92
CA LEU A 499 -25.61 5.82 -0.71
C LEU A 499 -26.06 5.16 -2.02
N LYS A 500 -26.62 5.92 -2.96
CA LYS A 500 -27.15 5.43 -4.25
C LYS A 500 -26.07 5.12 -5.29
N LEU A 501 -24.81 5.47 -5.05
CA LEU A 501 -23.73 5.16 -5.99
C LEU A 501 -23.53 3.66 -6.10
N ASN A 502 -23.55 3.12 -7.32
CA ASN A 502 -23.12 1.75 -7.57
C ASN A 502 -21.61 1.68 -7.36
N ILE A 503 -21.18 0.82 -6.42
CA ILE A 503 -19.79 0.43 -6.37
C ILE A 503 -19.74 -0.84 -7.20
N ASP A 504 -19.32 -0.72 -8.46
CA ASP A 504 -18.98 -1.86 -9.31
C ASP A 504 -17.72 -2.53 -8.73
N GLY A 505 -17.94 -3.29 -7.66
CA GLY A 505 -16.92 -3.88 -6.81
C GLY A 505 -17.45 -5.02 -5.94
N ASP A 506 -18.72 -5.41 -6.10
CA ASP A 506 -19.33 -6.58 -5.43
C ASP A 506 -18.69 -7.93 -5.83
N ASN A 507 -17.68 -7.92 -6.73
CA ASN A 507 -16.76 -9.05 -6.91
C ASN A 507 -15.65 -9.12 -5.84
N PHE A 508 -15.65 -8.26 -4.82
CA PHE A 508 -14.97 -8.57 -3.56
C PHE A 508 -15.79 -9.64 -2.82
N ASN A 509 -15.59 -10.87 -3.27
CA ASN A 509 -16.13 -12.09 -2.72
C ASN A 509 -16.11 -12.02 -1.18
N ASP A 510 -17.28 -11.83 -0.59
CA ASP A 510 -17.55 -11.87 0.87
C ASP A 510 -17.24 -13.27 1.45
N GLY A 511 -16.78 -14.20 0.60
CA GLY A 511 -16.10 -15.44 0.95
C GLY A 511 -14.65 -15.28 1.44
N ASN A 512 -14.07 -14.07 1.46
CA ASN A 512 -12.78 -13.78 2.08
C ASN A 512 -12.86 -13.85 3.62
N LYS A 513 -13.17 -15.04 4.14
CA LYS A 513 -12.56 -15.55 5.37
C LYS A 513 -11.04 -15.61 5.13
N THR A 514 -10.38 -14.46 5.21
CA THR A 514 -9.12 -14.46 5.92
C THR A 514 -9.48 -14.93 7.32
N THR A 515 -9.31 -16.22 7.55
CA THR A 515 -9.11 -16.77 8.88
C THR A 515 -7.83 -16.12 9.40
N ILE A 516 -7.95 -14.85 9.80
CA ILE A 516 -7.25 -14.32 10.95
C ILE A 516 -7.44 -15.40 12.00
N ASN A 517 -6.34 -16.08 12.34
CA ASN A 517 -6.28 -17.14 13.34
C ASN A 517 -7.40 -16.94 14.37
N GLU A 518 -8.23 -17.94 14.62
CA GLU A 518 -9.15 -17.95 15.76
C GLU A 518 -8.41 -17.75 17.10
N LYS A 519 -7.07 -17.76 17.12
CA LYS A 519 -6.25 -17.25 18.25
C LYS A 519 -6.37 -15.73 18.51
N ASN A 520 -6.85 -14.94 17.55
CA ASN A 520 -7.30 -13.56 17.78
C ASN A 520 -8.73 -13.49 18.40
N LEU A 521 -9.22 -14.57 19.00
CA LEU A 521 -10.33 -14.51 19.96
C LEU A 521 -9.85 -14.28 21.40
N SER A 522 -8.52 -14.28 21.65
CA SER A 522 -7.92 -14.01 22.97
C SER A 522 -8.14 -12.58 23.47
N TRP A 523 -8.37 -11.60 22.59
CA TRP A 523 -8.54 -10.18 22.93
C TRP A 523 -9.83 -9.85 23.70
N ARG A 524 -10.70 -10.84 23.95
CA ARG A 524 -11.99 -10.67 24.64
C ARG A 524 -11.89 -10.78 26.16
N LYS A 525 -10.76 -11.22 26.71
CA LYS A 525 -10.57 -11.38 28.15
C LYS A 525 -9.30 -10.67 28.60
N GLN A 526 -9.40 -9.37 28.87
CA GLN A 526 -8.66 -8.69 29.93
C GLN A 526 -8.99 -7.20 29.90
N ARG A 527 -9.88 -6.76 30.82
CA ARG A 527 -9.65 -5.47 31.47
C ARG A 527 -8.43 -5.69 32.35
N VAL A 528 -7.37 -4.91 32.16
CA VAL A 528 -6.37 -4.75 33.20
C VAL A 528 -7.02 -3.84 34.23
N ASP A 529 -7.43 -4.40 35.36
CA ASP A 529 -7.81 -3.60 36.53
C ASP A 529 -6.57 -2.87 37.01
N LEU A 530 -6.39 -1.64 36.56
CA LEU A 530 -5.48 -0.67 37.15
C LEU A 530 -6.20 -0.02 38.34
N SER A 531 -6.40 -0.80 39.41
CA SER A 531 -6.75 -0.25 40.71
C SER A 531 -5.89 -0.88 41.80
N GLU A 532 -5.19 0.02 42.50
CA GLU A 532 -4.54 -0.13 43.81
C GLU A 532 -3.08 -0.60 43.86
N ASN A 533 -2.21 0.42 43.95
CA ASN A 533 -1.03 0.41 44.81
C ASN A 533 -1.38 -0.13 46.21
N LYS A 534 -0.92 -1.36 46.54
CA LYS A 534 -0.51 -1.72 47.90
C LYS A 534 0.75 -2.60 47.86
N SER A 535 1.85 -1.96 48.24
CA SER A 535 3.02 -2.46 49.00
C SER A 535 3.32 -3.97 49.04
N ASN A 536 4.56 -4.29 48.62
CA ASN A 536 5.48 -5.30 49.13
C ASN A 536 5.00 -6.24 50.24
N GLU A 537 5.13 -7.56 50.02
CA GLU A 537 5.85 -8.47 50.92
C GLU A 537 6.16 -9.84 50.25
N ILE A 538 7.46 -10.06 50.04
CA ILE A 538 8.26 -11.27 50.30
C ILE A 538 7.52 -12.64 50.30
N HIS A 539 7.88 -13.51 49.36
CA HIS A 539 8.46 -14.82 49.74
C HIS A 539 9.27 -15.45 48.59
N GLN A 540 10.59 -15.50 48.82
CA GLN A 540 11.50 -16.46 48.19
C GLN A 540 11.10 -17.88 48.61
N GLN A 541 11.09 -18.82 47.67
CA GLN A 541 11.68 -20.13 47.91
C GLN A 541 12.16 -20.78 46.62
N LYS A 542 13.46 -21.09 46.65
CA LYS A 542 14.24 -21.90 45.72
C LYS A 542 13.61 -23.29 45.53
N ASN A 543 13.77 -23.90 44.35
CA ASN A 543 14.66 -25.06 44.26
C ASN A 543 14.94 -25.51 42.83
N GLU A 544 16.23 -25.74 42.63
CA GLU A 544 16.89 -26.28 41.46
C GLU A 544 16.61 -27.79 41.27
N SER A 545 16.88 -28.23 40.04
CA SER A 545 17.76 -29.35 39.72
C SER A 545 17.15 -30.53 38.96
N TRP A 546 18.02 -31.06 38.11
CA TRP A 546 17.80 -31.93 36.98
C TRP A 546 17.83 -33.43 37.33
N ARG A 547 17.13 -34.23 36.49
CA ARG A 547 17.48 -35.58 36.00
C ARG A 547 18.04 -36.63 36.99
N LYS A 548 17.36 -37.78 37.14
CA LYS A 548 17.57 -39.06 36.40
C LYS A 548 16.86 -40.24 37.09
N GLN A 549 16.16 -41.04 36.28
CA GLN A 549 16.15 -42.51 36.23
C GLN A 549 16.16 -43.33 37.55
N ARG A 550 15.12 -44.12 37.79
CA ARG A 550 14.94 -45.55 37.38
C ARG A 550 13.95 -46.25 38.32
N ASN A 551 12.95 -46.91 37.72
CA ASN A 551 12.22 -48.07 38.27
C ASN A 551 13.21 -49.16 38.76
N PRO A 552 12.83 -50.14 39.63
CA PRO A 552 11.57 -50.88 39.52
C PRO A 552 10.93 -51.50 40.80
N LYS A 553 9.81 -52.19 40.55
CA LYS A 553 9.09 -53.24 41.33
C LYS A 553 8.12 -52.69 42.39
N VAL A 554 6.87 -53.14 42.46
CA VAL A 554 6.28 -54.46 42.11
C VAL A 554 5.42 -54.44 40.85
#